data_AF-A0A163IZF5-F1
#
_entry.id   AF-A0A163IZF5-F1
#
_cell.length_a   1.000
_cell.length_b   1.000
_cell.length_c   1.000
_cell.angle_alpha   90.00
_cell.angle_beta   90.00
_cell.angle_gamma   90.00
#
_symmetry.space_group_name_H-M   'P 1'
#
loop_
_entity.id
_entity.type
_entity.pdbx_description
1 polymer ?
#
loop_
_entity_poly.entity_id
_entity_poly.type
_entity_poly.pdbx_seq_one_letter_code
_entity_poly.pdbx_strand_id
1 'polypeptide(L)'
;MYTLAGRQETYPNKTKAQVIYELKDQYDVLALVKVADIPRSTYYYWEKRLNRPDKYAEVKKEILQVAHLYKGRYAYRRVTDDLMRKGIRHDPKTILRLMRELGV
;
A
#
# COMPACT_ATOMS: atom_id res chain seq x y z
N MET A 1 34.90 -12.09 -13.44
CA MET A 1 35.40 -11.44 -12.21
C MET A 1 35.15 -9.95 -12.33
N TYR A 2 34.45 -9.30 -11.39
CA TYR A 2 34.32 -7.84 -11.30
C TYR A 2 34.49 -7.38 -9.84
N THR A 3 35.35 -6.39 -9.63
CA THR A 3 35.68 -5.79 -8.33
C THR A 3 35.64 -4.25 -8.44
N LEU A 4 35.28 -3.60 -7.33
CA LEU A 4 35.62 -2.23 -6.88
C LEU A 4 34.49 -1.17 -6.87
N ALA A 5 34.49 -0.44 -5.74
CA ALA A 5 33.65 0.69 -5.34
C ALA A 5 32.26 0.32 -4.78
N GLY A 6 32.28 -0.23 -3.56
CA GLY A 6 31.11 -0.40 -2.70
C GLY A 6 30.46 0.94 -2.33
N ARG A 7 29.64 1.47 -3.23
CA ARG A 7 28.45 2.18 -2.79
C ARG A 7 27.60 1.12 -2.08
N GLN A 8 27.56 1.15 -0.75
CA GLN A 8 26.41 0.58 -0.08
C GLN A 8 25.23 1.39 -0.60
N GLU A 9 24.48 0.85 -1.57
CA GLU A 9 23.19 1.42 -1.93
C GLU A 9 22.38 1.45 -0.65
N THR A 10 22.15 2.66 -0.13
CA THR A 10 21.41 2.85 1.09
C THR A 10 19.94 2.64 0.78
N TYR A 11 19.53 1.37 0.78
CA TYR A 11 18.13 1.00 0.60
C TYR A 11 17.29 1.59 1.75
N PRO A 12 16.15 2.25 1.46
CA PRO A 12 15.29 2.79 2.49
C PRO A 12 14.89 1.73 3.51
N ASN A 13 14.82 2.11 4.79
CA ASN A 13 14.39 1.19 5.86
C ASN A 13 13.03 0.53 5.58
N LYS A 14 12.16 1.22 4.83
CA LYS A 14 10.89 0.67 4.33
C LYS A 14 11.11 -0.54 3.42
N THR A 15 11.99 -0.41 2.42
CA THR A 15 12.30 -1.48 1.46
C THR A 15 12.93 -2.68 2.15
N LYS A 16 13.90 -2.43 3.05
CA LYS A 16 14.50 -3.49 3.87
C LYS A 16 13.46 -4.21 4.72
N ALA A 17 12.59 -3.47 5.42
CA ALA A 17 11.53 -4.07 6.23
C ALA A 17 10.51 -4.86 5.40
N GLN A 18 10.23 -4.44 4.16
CA GLN A 18 9.32 -5.15 3.25
C GLN A 18 9.90 -6.50 2.80
N VAL A 19 11.18 -6.53 2.42
CA VAL A 19 11.88 -7.78 2.09
C VAL A 19 11.91 -8.74 3.29
N ILE A 20 12.19 -8.23 4.49
CA ILE A 20 12.17 -9.06 5.72
C ILE A 20 10.76 -9.59 5.98
N TYR A 21 9.72 -8.76 5.77
CA TYR A 21 8.34 -9.18 5.96
C TYR A 21 7.92 -10.30 5.00
N GLU A 22 8.42 -10.31 3.76
CA GLU A 22 8.18 -11.37 2.79
C GLU A 22 8.93 -12.67 3.13
N LEU A 23 10.11 -12.57 3.74
CA LEU A 23 10.97 -13.71 4.10
C LEU A 23 10.72 -14.27 5.52
N LYS A 24 9.88 -13.61 6.33
CA LYS A 24 9.66 -13.95 7.74
C LYS A 24 9.12 -15.37 7.97
N ASP A 25 8.44 -15.94 6.97
CA ASP A 25 7.82 -17.26 7.07
C ASP A 25 8.85 -18.38 6.83
N GLN A 26 10.00 -18.05 6.22
CA GLN A 26 11.06 -19.01 5.87
C GLN A 26 12.30 -18.88 6.77
N TYR A 27 12.54 -17.70 7.34
CA TYR A 27 13.75 -17.39 8.09
C TYR A 27 13.43 -16.68 9.40
N ASP A 28 14.34 -16.81 10.37
CA ASP A 28 14.24 -16.05 11.62
C ASP A 28 14.40 -14.54 11.37
N VAL A 29 13.37 -13.79 11.75
CA VAL A 29 13.30 -12.33 11.62
C VAL A 29 14.47 -11.65 12.31
N LEU A 30 14.98 -12.20 13.42
CA LEU A 30 16.12 -11.60 14.14
C LEU A 30 17.42 -11.70 13.35
N ALA A 31 17.64 -12.83 12.67
CA ALA A 31 18.77 -12.99 11.76
C ALA A 31 18.65 -12.01 10.57
N LEU A 32 17.47 -11.91 9.96
CA LEU A 32 17.22 -11.02 8.82
C LEU A 32 17.43 -9.54 9.17
N VAL A 33 16.94 -9.10 10.33
CA VAL A 33 17.09 -7.71 10.82
C VAL A 33 18.56 -7.37 11.07
N LYS A 34 19.36 -8.33 11.57
CA LYS A 34 20.81 -8.16 11.75
C LYS A 34 21.54 -8.04 10.41
N VAL A 35 21.20 -8.87 9.43
CA VAL A 35 21.81 -8.85 8.10
C VAL A 35 21.46 -7.56 7.34
N ALA A 36 20.22 -7.09 7.47
CA ALA A 36 19.77 -5.86 6.81
C ALA A 36 20.28 -4.57 7.46
N ASP A 37 20.95 -4.67 8.61
CA ASP A 37 21.44 -3.53 9.41
C ASP A 37 20.33 -2.50 9.68
N ILE A 38 19.22 -2.95 10.25
CA ILE A 38 18.13 -2.07 10.71
C ILE A 38 17.81 -2.31 12.19
N PRO A 39 17.37 -1.28 12.94
CA PRO A 39 16.90 -1.49 14.30
C PRO A 39 15.66 -2.38 14.34
N ARG A 40 15.59 -3.29 15.31
CA ARG A 40 14.39 -4.13 15.55
C ARG A 40 13.12 -3.29 15.70
N SER A 41 13.20 -2.15 16.38
CA SER A 41 12.10 -1.20 16.52
C SER A 41 11.59 -0.68 15.18
N THR A 42 12.49 -0.41 14.24
CA THR A 42 12.15 0.02 12.88
C THR A 42 11.43 -1.08 12.11
N TYR A 43 11.90 -2.33 12.22
CA TYR A 43 11.19 -3.47 11.61
C TYR A 43 9.76 -3.60 12.15
N TYR A 44 9.58 -3.70 13.48
CA TYR A 44 8.26 -3.87 14.07
C TYR A 44 7.32 -2.67 13.82
N TYR A 45 7.88 -1.46 13.66
CA TYR A 45 7.12 -0.29 13.22
C TYR A 45 6.56 -0.48 11.79
N TRP A 46 7.38 -0.96 10.86
CA TRP A 46 6.97 -1.22 9.49
C TRP A 46 6.04 -2.43 9.37
N GLU A 47 6.32 -3.52 10.10
CA GLU A 47 5.44 -4.69 10.16
C GLU A 47 4.02 -4.30 10.59
N LYS A 48 3.89 -3.52 11.67
CA LYS A 48 2.59 -3.01 12.12
C LYS A 48 1.90 -2.12 11.08
N ARG A 49 2.64 -1.42 10.22
CA ARG A 49 2.08 -0.59 9.15
C ARG A 49 1.69 -1.39 7.92
N LEU A 50 2.46 -2.42 7.58
CA LEU A 50 2.16 -3.33 6.48
C LEU A 50 0.92 -4.19 6.79
N ASN A 51 0.76 -4.58 8.06
CA ASN A 51 -0.38 -5.37 8.50
C ASN A 51 -1.62 -4.52 8.85
N ARG A 52 -1.60 -3.19 8.61
CA ARG A 52 -2.79 -2.37 8.83
C ARG A 52 -3.78 -2.62 7.69
N PRO A 53 -5.03 -3.01 7.99
CA PRO A 53 -6.06 -3.09 6.96
C PRO A 53 -6.23 -1.70 6.31
N ASP A 54 -6.31 -1.67 4.98
CA ASP A 54 -6.58 -0.41 4.27
C ASP A 54 -7.95 0.10 4.71
N LYS A 55 -7.96 1.26 5.40
CA LYS A 55 -9.18 1.93 5.89
C LYS A 55 -10.20 2.16 4.78
N TYR A 56 -9.74 2.32 3.54
CA TYR A 56 -10.59 2.58 2.39
C TYR A 56 -10.77 1.35 1.49
N ALA A 57 -10.41 0.15 1.94
CA ALA A 57 -10.53 -1.08 1.15
C ALA A 57 -11.95 -1.28 0.61
N GLU A 58 -12.96 -1.13 1.47
CA GLU A 58 -14.37 -1.27 1.10
C GLU A 58 -14.81 -0.19 0.10
N VAL A 59 -14.41 1.06 0.36
CA VAL A 59 -14.71 2.20 -0.53
C VAL A 59 -14.06 2.01 -1.91
N LYS A 60 -12.80 1.56 -1.95
CA LYS A 60 -12.08 1.25 -3.19
C LYS A 60 -12.77 0.15 -3.99
N LYS A 61 -13.25 -0.90 -3.30
CA LYS A 61 -14.00 -1.99 -3.93
C LYS A 61 -15.29 -1.48 -4.58
N GLU A 62 -16.03 -0.62 -3.87
CA GLU A 62 -17.27 -0.04 -4.41
C GLU A 62 -17.01 0.93 -5.56
N ILE A 63 -15.95 1.75 -5.49
CA ILE A 63 -15.51 2.61 -6.60
C ILE A 63 -15.22 1.78 -7.85
N LEU A 64 -14.48 0.67 -7.71
CA LEU A 64 -14.16 -0.22 -8.83
C LEU A 64 -15.41 -0.86 -9.43
N GLN A 65 -16.34 -1.32 -8.60
CA GLN A 65 -17.60 -1.88 -9.08
C GLN A 65 -18.40 -0.86 -9.89
N VAL A 66 -18.60 0.34 -9.34
CA VAL A 66 -19.32 1.42 -10.02
C VAL A 66 -18.62 1.78 -11.33
N ALA A 67 -17.31 1.98 -11.31
CA ALA A 67 -16.56 2.31 -12.50
C ALA A 67 -16.62 1.23 -13.59
N HIS A 68 -16.54 -0.04 -13.21
CA HIS A 68 -16.64 -1.17 -14.14
C HIS A 68 -18.04 -1.28 -14.74
N LEU A 69 -19.10 -1.10 -13.94
CA LEU A 69 -20.49 -1.10 -14.43
C LEU A 69 -20.71 -0.09 -15.57
N TYR A 70 -20.06 1.07 -15.49
CA TYR A 70 -20.17 2.12 -16.51
C TYR A 70 -19.01 2.16 -17.52
N LYS A 71 -18.19 1.11 -17.58
CA LYS A 71 -17.04 0.95 -18.49
C LYS A 71 -16.03 2.11 -18.42
N GLY A 72 -15.79 2.66 -17.23
CA GLY A 72 -14.82 3.74 -17.03
C GLY A 72 -15.22 5.10 -17.63
N ARG A 73 -16.46 5.28 -18.11
CA ARG A 73 -16.93 6.57 -18.63
C ARG A 73 -17.38 7.56 -17.55
N TYR A 74 -17.40 7.13 -16.30
CA TYR A 74 -17.92 7.93 -15.20
C TYR A 74 -16.82 8.73 -14.54
N ALA A 75 -17.00 10.05 -14.55
CA ALA A 75 -16.19 10.96 -13.76
C ALA A 75 -16.49 10.81 -12.26
N TYR A 76 -15.56 11.26 -11.42
CA TYR A 76 -15.63 11.12 -9.96
C TYR A 76 -16.90 11.66 -9.31
N ARG A 77 -17.54 12.69 -9.88
CA ARG A 77 -18.84 13.20 -9.39
C ARG A 77 -19.94 12.14 -9.47
N ARG A 78 -20.06 11.45 -10.61
CA ARG A 78 -21.08 10.40 -10.79
C ARG A 78 -20.81 9.20 -9.90
N VAL A 79 -19.54 8.86 -9.71
CA VAL A 79 -19.14 7.80 -8.75
C VAL A 79 -19.50 8.21 -7.33
N THR A 80 -19.31 9.49 -6.96
CA THR A 80 -19.69 10.01 -5.64
C THR A 80 -21.20 9.93 -5.42
N ASP A 81 -22.01 10.31 -6.41
CA ASP A 81 -23.47 10.24 -6.32
C ASP A 81 -23.95 8.78 -6.15
N ASP A 82 -23.38 7.83 -6.90
CA ASP A 82 -23.70 6.41 -6.77
C ASP A 82 -23.28 5.84 -5.40
N LEU A 83 -22.11 6.23 -4.88
CA LEU A 83 -21.68 5.87 -3.53
C LEU A 83 -22.61 6.45 -2.46
N MET A 84 -23.06 7.70 -2.63
CA MET A 84 -24.02 8.32 -1.72
C MET A 84 -25.38 7.60 -1.74
N ARG A 85 -25.86 7.14 -2.91
CA ARG A 85 -27.08 6.32 -3.01
C ARG A 85 -26.93 4.96 -2.32
N LYS A 86 -25.72 4.40 -2.32
CA LYS A 86 -25.37 3.18 -1.57
C LYS A 86 -25.15 3.40 -0.06
N GLY A 87 -25.29 4.63 0.43
CA GLY A 87 -25.09 4.98 1.85
C GLY A 87 -23.64 5.25 2.26
N ILE A 88 -22.69 5.19 1.33
CA ILE A 88 -21.27 5.45 1.59
C ILE A 88 -20.99 6.94 1.42
N ARG A 89 -20.84 7.64 2.55
CA ARG A 89 -20.56 9.08 2.57
C ARG A 89 -19.10 9.34 2.93
N HIS A 90 -18.32 9.70 1.91
CA HIS A 90 -16.96 10.22 2.07
C HIS A 90 -16.83 11.58 1.39
N ASP A 91 -15.84 12.36 1.82
CA ASP A 91 -15.51 13.62 1.17
C ASP A 91 -15.23 13.38 -0.33
N PRO A 92 -15.82 14.14 -1.25
CA PRO A 92 -15.61 13.98 -2.69
C PRO A 92 -14.14 14.03 -3.11
N LYS A 93 -13.29 14.80 -2.40
CA LYS A 93 -11.84 14.86 -2.62
C LYS A 93 -11.17 13.54 -2.21
N THR A 94 -11.69 12.86 -1.18
CA THR A 94 -11.21 11.53 -0.80
C THR A 94 -11.53 10.51 -1.87
N ILE A 95 -12.75 10.53 -2.41
CA ILE A 95 -13.16 9.64 -3.51
C ILE A 95 -12.30 9.90 -4.75
N LEU A 96 -12.07 11.16 -5.11
CA LEU A 96 -11.19 11.52 -6.23
C LEU A 96 -9.75 11.01 -6.02
N ARG A 97 -9.19 11.16 -4.82
CA ARG A 97 -7.86 10.61 -4.50
C ARG A 97 -7.83 9.09 -4.65
N LEU A 98 -8.86 8.39 -4.14
CA LEU A 98 -8.95 6.93 -4.22
C LEU A 98 -9.11 6.46 -5.68
N MET A 99 -9.89 7.15 -6.51
CA MET A 99 -10.00 6.84 -7.94
C MET A 99 -8.65 6.99 -8.65
N ARG A 100 -7.89 8.05 -8.35
CA ARG A 100 -6.53 8.24 -8.90
C ARG A 100 -5.57 7.13 -8.49
N GLU A 101 -5.64 6.68 -7.23
CA GLU A 101 -4.85 5.52 -6.75
C GLU A 101 -5.21 4.23 -7.50
N LEU A 102 -6.47 4.09 -7.94
CA LEU A 102 -6.99 2.92 -8.64
C LEU A 102 -6.82 2.99 -10.17
N GLY A 103 -6.42 4.14 -10.73
CA GLY A 103 -6.27 4.34 -12.18
C GLY A 103 -7.60 4.38 -12.94
N VAL A 104 -8.66 4.83 -12.26
CA VAL A 104 -10.04 4.89 -12.77
C VAL A 104 -10.47 6.32 -13.09
#